data_AF-Q704P2-F1
#
_entry.id   AF-Q704P2-F1
#
_cell.length_a   1.000
_cell.length_b   1.000
_cell.length_c   1.000
_cell.angle_alpha   90.00
_cell.angle_beta   90.00
_cell.angle_gamma   90.00
#
_symmetry.space_group_name_H-M   'P 1'
#
loop_
_entity.id
_entity.type
_entity.pdbx_description
1 polymer ?
#
loop_
_entity_poly.entity_id
_entity_poly.type
_entity_poly.pdbx_seq_one_letter_code
_entity_poly.pdbx_strand_id
1 'polypeptide(L)'
;KGKDINTIKSLRVLRVLRPLKTIKRLPKLKAVFDCVVNSLKNVFNILIVYMLFMFIFAVVAVQLFKGKFFHCTDESKEFEKDCRGKYLLYDKNEVKAKDREWKKYEFHYDNVLWALLTLFTVSTGEGWPQVLKHSVDATFENQGPSPGYRMEMSILYVVYCVVFPFFFVNILVALIIITFQEQGDKMMEEYSLEKNERACIDFAISVKPLTRHIPQNKQSYQYRMWQFVVSPPIEYTIMAMIALNTIVLMMKFYGASVALRMLMRVFNIVFTSLFSL
;
A
#
# COMPACT_ATOMS: atom_id res chain seq x y z
N LYS A 1 1.85 4.14 46.97
CA LYS A 1 1.50 2.69 46.94
C LYS A 1 0.55 2.35 45.77
N GLY A 2 0.82 2.86 44.55
CA GLY A 2 -0.10 2.72 43.39
C GLY A 2 0.57 2.45 42.03
N LYS A 3 1.89 2.24 42.00
CA LYS A 3 2.62 1.86 40.77
C LYS A 3 2.48 0.37 40.46
N ASP A 4 2.44 -0.49 41.48
CA ASP A 4 2.44 -1.95 41.29
C ASP A 4 1.15 -2.51 40.67
N ILE A 5 0.00 -1.90 40.99
CA ILE A 5 -1.31 -2.29 40.44
C ILE A 5 -1.43 -1.97 38.94
N ASN A 6 -0.83 -0.89 38.46
CA ASN A 6 -0.82 -0.55 37.03
C ASN A 6 0.11 -1.48 36.24
N THR A 7 1.26 -1.84 36.80
CA THR A 7 2.18 -2.83 36.21
C THR A 7 1.50 -4.20 36.06
N ILE A 8 0.76 -4.65 37.08
CA ILE A 8 0.01 -5.92 37.04
C ILE A 8 -1.13 -5.89 36.00
N LYS A 9 -1.75 -4.72 35.75
CA LYS A 9 -2.77 -4.55 34.69
C LYS A 9 -2.15 -4.63 33.30
N SER A 10 -0.97 -4.04 33.07
CA SER A 10 -0.22 -4.14 31.81
C SER A 10 0.23 -5.56 31.48
N LEU A 11 0.59 -6.38 32.48
CA LEU A 11 0.95 -7.80 32.27
C LEU A 11 -0.21 -8.64 31.72
N ARG A 12 -1.46 -8.20 31.85
CA ARG A 12 -2.61 -8.88 31.21
C ARG A 12 -2.56 -8.78 29.69
N VAL A 13 -1.92 -7.76 29.12
CA VAL A 13 -1.73 -7.59 27.66
C VAL A 13 -0.88 -8.73 27.08
N LEU A 14 0.07 -9.28 27.85
CA LEU A 14 0.91 -10.42 27.40
C LEU A 14 0.09 -11.68 27.08
N ARG A 15 -1.17 -11.78 27.53
CA ARG A 15 -2.08 -12.86 27.12
C ARG A 15 -2.39 -12.83 25.62
N VAL A 16 -2.18 -11.70 24.93
CA VAL A 16 -2.28 -11.58 23.46
C VAL A 16 -1.24 -12.45 22.74
N LEU A 17 -0.15 -12.83 23.41
CA LEU A 17 0.91 -13.68 22.86
C LEU A 17 0.60 -15.18 22.94
N ARG A 18 -0.53 -15.58 23.56
CA ARG A 18 -0.95 -17.00 23.66
C ARG A 18 -0.95 -17.75 22.32
N PRO A 19 -1.38 -17.16 21.18
CA PRO A 19 -1.32 -17.82 19.87
C PRO A 19 0.10 -18.22 19.44
N LEU A 20 1.15 -17.51 19.88
CA LEU A 20 2.55 -17.87 19.57
C LEU A 20 2.94 -19.23 20.17
N LYS A 21 2.30 -19.64 21.28
CA LYS A 21 2.50 -20.97 21.87
C LYS A 21 1.85 -22.08 21.01
N THR A 22 0.79 -21.74 20.27
CA THR A 22 0.10 -22.66 19.35
C THR A 22 0.90 -22.85 18.05
N ILE A 23 1.68 -21.86 17.61
CA ILE A 23 2.59 -22.00 16.45
C ILE A 23 3.56 -23.18 16.64
N LYS A 24 4.07 -23.40 17.86
CA LYS A 24 4.94 -24.55 18.16
C LYS A 24 4.25 -25.92 18.01
N ARG A 25 2.92 -25.98 18.07
CA ARG A 25 2.14 -27.23 17.93
C ARG A 25 1.81 -27.56 16.48
N LEU A 26 1.88 -26.57 15.57
CA LEU A 26 1.56 -26.75 14.17
C LEU A 26 2.86 -26.73 13.34
N PRO A 27 3.38 -27.90 12.94
CA PRO A 27 4.71 -28.00 12.31
C PRO A 27 4.83 -27.15 11.04
N LYS A 28 3.73 -27.01 10.28
CA LYS A 28 3.66 -26.12 9.10
C LYS A 28 3.83 -24.64 9.45
N LEU A 29 3.20 -24.15 10.53
CA LEU A 29 3.34 -22.75 10.96
C LEU A 29 4.69 -22.48 11.62
N LYS A 30 5.22 -23.46 12.35
CA LYS A 30 6.57 -23.39 12.94
C LYS A 30 7.64 -23.24 11.85
N ALA A 31 7.57 -24.03 10.77
CA ALA A 31 8.51 -23.94 9.66
C ALA A 31 8.52 -22.54 9.02
N VAL A 32 7.34 -21.95 8.79
CA VAL A 32 7.22 -20.58 8.25
C VAL A 32 7.79 -19.54 9.23
N PHE A 33 7.47 -19.66 10.51
CA PHE A 33 7.98 -18.74 11.54
C PHE A 33 9.52 -18.81 11.66
N ASP A 34 10.09 -20.01 11.72
CA ASP A 34 11.54 -20.21 11.81
C ASP A 34 12.26 -19.66 10.56
N CYS A 35 11.65 -19.80 9.37
CA CYS A 35 12.12 -19.17 8.14
C CYS A 35 12.12 -17.63 8.21
N VAL A 36 11.02 -17.01 8.68
CA VAL A 36 10.93 -15.55 8.86
C VAL A 36 11.97 -15.04 9.85
N VAL A 37 12.17 -15.73 10.98
CA VAL A 37 13.17 -15.33 11.97
C VAL A 37 14.59 -15.44 11.41
N ASN A 38 14.88 -16.47 10.62
CA ASN A 38 16.19 -16.62 9.99
C ASN A 38 16.45 -15.56 8.91
N SER A 39 15.43 -15.20 8.12
CA SER A 39 15.56 -14.14 7.10
C SER A 39 15.65 -12.73 7.72
N LEU A 40 15.05 -12.50 8.90
CA LEU A 40 15.17 -11.24 9.65
C LEU A 40 16.62 -10.86 9.95
N LYS A 41 17.54 -11.82 10.12
CA LYS A 41 18.97 -11.54 10.37
C LYS A 41 19.60 -10.78 9.19
N ASN A 42 19.24 -11.15 7.96
CA ASN A 42 19.74 -10.47 6.76
C ASN A 42 19.04 -9.12 6.56
N VAL A 43 17.74 -9.05 6.86
CA VAL A 43 16.97 -7.80 6.81
C VAL A 43 17.48 -6.77 7.82
N PHE A 44 17.93 -7.19 9.00
CA PHE A 44 18.42 -6.30 10.05
C PHE A 44 19.65 -5.50 9.59
N ASN A 45 20.56 -6.10 8.83
CA ASN A 45 21.72 -5.39 8.27
C ASN A 45 21.30 -4.26 7.33
N ILE A 46 20.29 -4.48 6.48
CA ILE A 46 19.75 -3.43 5.60
C ILE A 46 19.04 -2.36 6.42
N LEU A 47 18.27 -2.76 7.44
CA LEU A 47 17.56 -1.83 8.31
C LEU A 47 18.52 -0.86 9.00
N ILE A 48 19.71 -1.32 9.41
CA ILE A 48 20.75 -0.44 9.95
C ILE A 48 21.17 0.61 8.92
N VAL A 49 21.46 0.19 7.68
CA VAL A 49 21.85 1.13 6.61
C VAL A 49 20.72 2.14 6.34
N TYR A 50 19.47 1.68 6.28
CA TYR A 50 18.29 2.53 6.16
C TYR A 50 18.20 3.57 7.29
N MET A 51 18.34 3.14 8.54
CA MET A 51 18.30 4.02 9.71
C MET A 51 19.45 5.04 9.70
N LEU A 52 20.64 4.67 9.23
CA LEU A 52 21.77 5.59 9.09
C LEU A 52 21.49 6.69 8.05
N PHE A 53 20.95 6.33 6.88
CA PHE A 53 20.55 7.32 5.88
C PHE A 53 19.44 8.25 6.40
N MET A 54 18.40 7.69 7.02
CA MET A 54 17.35 8.51 7.65
C MET A 54 17.92 9.45 8.72
N PHE A 55 18.89 8.98 9.52
CA PHE A 55 19.53 9.79 10.54
C PHE A 55 20.27 10.99 9.96
N ILE A 56 20.99 10.84 8.84
CA ILE A 56 21.66 11.96 8.16
C ILE A 56 20.63 13.03 7.75
N PHE A 57 19.54 12.64 7.10
CA PHE A 57 18.47 13.58 6.71
C PHE A 57 17.76 14.18 7.93
N ALA A 58 17.57 13.40 9.01
CA ALA A 58 16.96 13.90 10.24
C ALA A 58 17.82 15.01 10.87
N VAL A 59 19.14 14.85 10.91
CA VAL A 59 20.05 15.88 11.41
C VAL A 59 19.95 17.15 10.54
N VAL A 60 19.95 17.02 9.21
CA VAL A 60 19.78 18.16 8.29
C VAL A 60 18.44 18.86 8.53
N ALA A 61 17.35 18.11 8.64
CA ALA A 61 16.02 18.67 8.86
C ALA A 61 15.92 19.40 10.22
N VAL A 62 16.53 18.86 11.28
CA VAL A 62 16.60 19.55 12.58
C VAL A 62 17.33 20.88 12.44
N GLN A 63 18.47 20.93 11.74
CA GLN A 63 19.20 22.20 11.57
C GLN A 63 18.40 23.24 10.77
N LEU A 64 17.56 22.79 9.83
CA LEU A 64 16.73 23.69 9.01
C LEU A 64 15.47 24.19 9.72
N PHE A 65 14.81 23.31 10.50
CA PHE A 65 13.43 23.51 10.94
C PHE A 65 13.20 23.51 12.44
N LYS A 66 14.22 23.27 13.27
CA LYS A 66 14.10 23.30 14.74
C LYS A 66 13.42 24.58 15.20
N GLY A 67 12.38 24.45 16.03
CA GLY A 67 11.67 25.58 16.61
C GLY A 67 10.72 26.32 15.66
N LYS A 68 10.66 25.98 14.36
CA LYS A 68 9.86 26.72 13.37
C LYS A 68 8.48 26.11 13.08
N PHE A 69 8.18 24.97 13.70
CA PHE A 69 6.96 24.17 13.46
C PHE A 69 5.85 24.50 14.47
N PHE A 70 5.66 25.79 14.71
CA PHE A 70 4.61 26.31 15.58
C PHE A 70 3.67 27.22 14.80
N HIS A 71 2.41 27.23 15.22
CA HIS A 71 1.39 28.11 14.68
C HIS A 71 0.48 28.62 15.80
N CYS A 72 -0.17 29.76 15.58
CA CYS A 72 -1.31 30.15 16.39
C CYS A 72 -2.58 29.47 15.87
N THR A 73 -3.53 29.14 16.74
CA THR A 73 -4.86 28.67 16.32
C THR A 73 -5.69 29.72 15.55
N ASP A 74 -5.28 30.99 15.60
CA ASP A 74 -5.82 32.09 14.82
C ASP A 74 -4.77 32.55 13.79
N GLU A 75 -5.06 32.36 12.50
CA GLU A 75 -4.18 32.70 11.39
C GLU A 75 -3.84 34.19 11.31
N SER A 76 -4.64 35.05 11.96
CA SER A 76 -4.41 36.50 12.00
C SER A 76 -3.24 36.92 12.88
N LYS A 77 -2.66 36.01 13.68
CA LYS A 77 -1.57 36.29 14.62
C LYS A 77 -0.32 35.52 14.25
N GLU A 78 0.69 36.27 13.82
CA GLU A 78 1.96 35.71 13.36
C GLU A 78 2.94 35.43 14.50
N PHE A 79 2.96 36.19 15.58
CA PHE A 79 3.96 36.02 16.64
C PHE A 79 3.39 35.32 17.88
N GLU A 80 4.23 34.51 18.54
CA GLU A 80 3.85 33.80 19.78
C GLU A 80 3.33 34.76 20.86
N LYS A 81 4.01 35.91 21.05
CA LYS A 81 3.62 36.94 22.02
C LYS A 81 2.20 37.48 21.82
N ASP A 82 1.73 37.50 20.56
CA ASP A 82 0.44 38.07 20.16
C ASP A 82 -0.67 37.01 20.08
N CYS A 83 -0.31 35.72 20.16
CA CYS A 83 -1.24 34.58 20.19
C CYS A 83 -1.85 34.39 21.59
N ARG A 84 -2.57 35.42 22.07
CA ARG A 84 -3.22 35.44 23.39
C ARG A 84 -4.67 35.91 23.29
N GLY A 85 -5.47 35.55 24.31
CA GLY A 85 -6.88 35.90 24.39
C GLY A 85 -7.77 34.97 23.57
N LYS A 86 -8.92 35.48 23.11
CA LYS A 86 -9.92 34.70 22.36
C LYS A 86 -10.00 35.16 20.91
N TYR A 87 -10.36 34.23 20.02
CA TYR A 87 -10.70 34.50 18.63
C TYR A 87 -12.09 33.93 18.31
N LEU A 88 -12.74 34.47 17.29
CA LEU A 88 -14.05 34.01 16.84
C LEU A 88 -13.86 32.94 15.77
N LEU A 89 -14.31 31.72 16.07
CA LEU A 89 -14.42 30.65 15.10
C LEU A 89 -15.77 30.76 14.40
N TYR A 90 -15.75 30.97 13.09
CA TYR A 90 -16.93 30.95 12.25
C TYR A 90 -17.14 29.51 11.75
N ASP A 91 -18.07 28.79 12.36
CA ASP A 91 -18.63 27.57 11.79
C ASP A 91 -19.92 27.95 11.05
N LYS A 92 -20.29 27.23 9.99
CA LYS A 92 -21.25 27.66 8.94
C LYS A 92 -22.47 28.48 9.44
N ASN A 93 -23.04 28.13 10.59
CA ASN A 93 -24.18 28.83 11.20
C ASN A 93 -23.94 29.33 12.65
N GLU A 94 -22.76 29.16 13.24
CA GLU A 94 -22.48 29.49 14.64
C GLU A 94 -21.13 30.19 14.80
N VAL A 95 -21.13 31.30 15.55
CA VAL A 95 -19.90 31.97 15.97
C VAL A 95 -19.57 31.55 17.39
N LYS A 96 -18.41 30.91 17.58
CA LYS A 96 -17.94 30.48 18.91
C LYS A 96 -16.63 31.16 19.24
N ALA A 97 -16.56 31.78 20.42
CA ALA A 97 -15.30 32.27 20.95
C ALA A 97 -14.45 31.09 21.46
N LYS A 98 -13.24 30.93 20.93
CA LYS A 98 -12.25 29.96 21.37
C LYS A 98 -10.99 30.67 21.85
N ASP A 99 -10.28 30.06 22.80
CA ASP A 99 -8.99 30.58 23.25
C ASP A 99 -7.93 30.39 22.15
N ARG A 100 -7.06 31.39 22.00
CA ARG A 100 -5.88 31.32 21.14
C ARG A 100 -4.80 30.52 21.84
N GLU A 101 -4.27 29.53 21.15
CA GLU A 101 -3.21 28.67 21.66
C GLU A 101 -2.04 28.62 20.66
N TRP A 102 -0.83 28.84 21.15
CA TRP A 102 0.38 28.60 20.37
C TRP A 102 0.68 27.11 20.38
N LYS A 103 0.45 26.45 19.25
CA LYS A 103 0.53 24.99 19.13
C LYS A 103 1.65 24.59 18.21
N LYS A 104 2.21 23.43 18.51
CA LYS A 104 3.17 22.74 17.65
C LYS A 104 2.43 21.79 16.72
N TYR A 105 2.90 21.64 15.49
CA TYR A 105 2.44 20.58 14.62
C TYR A 105 2.79 19.19 15.20
N GLU A 106 1.96 18.19 14.91
CA GLU A 106 2.18 16.81 15.38
C GLU A 106 3.48 16.21 14.82
N PHE A 107 3.76 16.47 13.54
CA PHE A 107 5.01 16.11 12.88
C PHE A 107 5.90 17.34 12.77
N HIS A 108 7.09 17.28 13.39
CA HIS A 108 8.00 18.40 13.53
C HIS A 108 9.47 17.95 13.67
N TYR A 109 10.40 18.91 13.61
CA TYR A 109 11.85 18.67 13.53
C TYR A 109 12.64 19.26 14.72
N ASP A 110 12.06 19.30 15.91
CA ASP A 110 12.71 19.93 17.08
C ASP A 110 13.89 19.13 17.64
N ASN A 111 13.82 17.81 17.49
CA ASN A 111 14.86 16.88 17.91
C ASN A 111 14.95 15.72 16.93
N VAL A 112 16.07 15.01 16.97
CA VAL A 112 16.39 13.96 15.99
C VAL A 112 15.39 12.80 16.04
N LEU A 113 14.86 12.44 17.21
CA LEU A 113 13.89 11.34 17.32
C LEU A 113 12.56 11.68 16.63
N TRP A 114 12.05 12.89 16.85
CA TRP A 114 10.84 13.37 16.18
C TRP A 114 11.07 13.65 14.69
N ALA A 115 12.26 14.10 14.31
CA ALA A 115 12.66 14.24 12.92
C ALA A 115 12.68 12.88 12.20
N LEU A 116 13.22 11.83 12.83
CA LEU A 116 13.17 10.46 12.31
C LEU A 116 11.73 9.97 12.14
N LEU A 117 10.85 10.22 13.11
CA LEU A 117 9.43 9.87 13.00
C LEU A 117 8.73 10.61 11.86
N THR A 118 9.01 11.91 11.71
CA THR A 118 8.46 12.74 10.63
C THR A 118 8.98 12.30 9.26
N LEU A 119 10.27 11.99 9.12
CA LEU A 119 10.83 11.46 7.88
C LEU A 119 10.34 10.04 7.59
N PHE A 120 9.98 9.26 8.63
CA PHE A 120 9.38 7.95 8.46
C PHE A 120 7.99 8.07 7.83
N THR A 121 7.14 8.97 8.31
CA THR A 121 5.81 9.21 7.69
C THR A 121 5.93 9.77 6.27
N VAL A 122 6.92 10.63 6.02
CA VAL A 122 7.22 11.07 4.64
C VAL A 122 7.63 9.87 3.77
N SER A 123 8.45 8.95 4.28
CA SER A 123 8.90 7.76 3.52
C SER A 123 7.80 6.75 3.23
N THR A 124 6.76 6.66 4.07
CA THR A 124 5.59 5.80 3.80
C THR A 124 4.65 6.41 2.76
N GLY A 125 4.86 7.68 2.38
CA GLY A 125 3.98 8.39 1.46
C GLY A 125 2.69 8.90 2.13
N GLU A 126 2.59 8.87 3.45
CA GLU A 126 1.41 9.32 4.19
C GLU A 126 1.63 10.68 4.84
N GLY A 127 0.73 11.64 4.61
CA GLY A 127 0.80 12.96 5.23
C GLY A 127 1.96 13.84 4.76
N TRP A 128 2.83 13.37 3.87
CA TRP A 128 3.98 14.11 3.36
C TRP A 128 3.65 15.48 2.72
N PRO A 129 2.52 15.70 2.01
CA PRO A 129 2.22 17.02 1.46
C PRO A 129 1.97 18.06 2.55
N GLN A 130 1.44 17.60 3.70
CA GLN A 130 1.17 18.46 4.85
C GLN A 130 2.48 18.85 5.55
N VAL A 131 3.39 17.88 5.77
CA VAL A 131 4.73 18.15 6.32
C VAL A 131 5.53 19.07 5.39
N LEU A 132 5.49 18.83 4.07
CA LEU A 132 6.11 19.69 3.08
C LEU A 132 5.55 21.11 3.15
N LYS A 133 4.22 21.26 3.16
CA LYS A 133 3.57 22.57 3.27
C LYS A 133 4.01 23.31 4.52
N HIS A 134 3.97 22.66 5.68
CA HIS A 134 4.44 23.27 6.94
C HIS A 134 5.93 23.67 6.88
N SER A 135 6.75 22.95 6.10
CA SER A 135 8.17 23.28 5.92
C SER A 135 8.40 24.46 4.99
N VAL A 136 7.60 24.57 3.93
CA VAL A 136 7.64 25.69 2.97
C VAL A 136 7.12 26.97 3.63
N ASP A 137 6.11 26.85 4.48
CA ASP A 137 5.53 27.98 5.18
C ASP A 137 6.34 28.36 6.44
N ALA A 138 7.31 27.54 6.86
CA ALA A 138 8.09 27.75 8.09
C ALA A 138 8.97 29.01 8.02
N THR A 139 8.82 29.89 9.02
CA THR A 139 9.53 31.17 9.10
C THR A 139 10.71 31.13 10.10
N PHE A 140 10.56 31.73 11.28
CA PHE A 140 11.55 31.81 12.36
C PHE A 140 10.99 31.22 13.65
N GLU A 141 11.82 30.98 14.68
CA GLU A 141 11.43 30.19 15.87
C GLU A 141 10.23 30.75 16.67
N ASN A 142 10.01 32.07 16.65
CA ASN A 142 8.92 32.73 17.39
C ASN A 142 7.85 33.35 16.47
N GLN A 143 7.86 32.96 15.21
CA GLN A 143 6.96 33.44 14.17
C GLN A 143 6.25 32.25 13.53
N GLY A 144 4.98 32.44 13.25
CA GLY A 144 4.09 31.44 12.69
C GLY A 144 4.35 31.24 11.20
N PRO A 145 3.65 30.28 10.59
CA PRO A 145 3.82 29.99 9.19
C PRO A 145 3.37 31.16 8.31
N SER A 146 4.13 31.47 7.27
CA SER A 146 3.75 32.43 6.22
C SER A 146 3.70 31.70 4.87
N PRO A 147 2.55 31.71 4.16
CA PRO A 147 2.37 30.93 2.95
C PRO A 147 3.47 31.17 1.90
N GLY A 148 4.21 30.11 1.55
CA GLY A 148 5.22 30.17 0.50
C GLY A 148 6.51 30.91 0.87
N TYR A 149 6.79 31.15 2.16
CA TYR A 149 7.96 31.91 2.61
C TYR A 149 9.30 31.32 2.13
N ARG A 150 9.46 29.99 2.16
CA ARG A 150 10.69 29.28 1.75
C ARG A 150 10.40 28.11 0.83
N MET A 151 10.00 28.41 -0.40
CA MET A 151 9.70 27.38 -1.41
C MET A 151 10.90 26.47 -1.71
N GLU A 152 12.13 26.97 -1.55
CA GLU A 152 13.38 26.23 -1.75
C GLU A 152 13.50 24.98 -0.86
N MET A 153 12.84 24.98 0.30
CA MET A 153 12.83 23.84 1.23
C MET A 153 12.15 22.60 0.64
N SER A 154 11.35 22.76 -0.41
CA SER A 154 10.75 21.65 -1.16
C SER A 154 11.80 20.72 -1.77
N ILE A 155 12.99 21.24 -2.10
CA ILE A 155 14.08 20.45 -2.70
C ILE A 155 14.50 19.32 -1.76
N LEU A 156 14.54 19.56 -0.43
CA LEU A 156 14.86 18.52 0.56
C LEU A 156 13.93 17.31 0.43
N TYR A 157 12.63 17.57 0.30
CA TYR A 157 11.61 16.54 0.18
C TYR A 157 11.62 15.86 -1.17
N VAL A 158 11.86 16.58 -2.27
CA VAL A 158 12.00 15.98 -3.60
C VAL A 158 13.20 15.04 -3.63
N VAL A 159 14.36 15.49 -3.12
CA VAL A 159 15.57 14.66 -3.04
C VAL A 159 15.30 13.45 -2.15
N TYR A 160 14.73 13.64 -0.96
CA TYR A 160 14.41 12.54 -0.06
C TYR A 160 13.42 11.56 -0.69
N CYS A 161 12.27 12.01 -1.21
CA CYS A 161 11.23 11.14 -1.78
C CYS A 161 11.61 10.49 -3.10
N VAL A 162 12.58 11.01 -3.86
CA VAL A 162 13.06 10.36 -5.09
C VAL A 162 14.22 9.42 -4.78
N VAL A 163 15.26 9.93 -4.12
CA VAL A 163 16.48 9.18 -3.85
C VAL A 163 16.19 8.04 -2.88
N PHE A 164 15.45 8.30 -1.80
CA PHE A 164 15.30 7.32 -0.73
C PHE A 164 14.49 6.08 -1.14
N PRO A 165 13.28 6.18 -1.73
CA PRO A 165 12.56 5.01 -2.20
C PRO A 165 13.29 4.30 -3.34
N PHE A 166 13.90 5.05 -4.27
CA PHE A 166 14.64 4.44 -5.39
C PHE A 166 15.81 3.59 -4.89
N PHE A 167 16.69 4.15 -4.05
CA PHE A 167 17.84 3.39 -3.53
C PHE A 167 17.40 2.28 -2.56
N PHE A 168 16.47 2.57 -1.64
CA PHE A 168 16.05 1.60 -0.64
C PHE A 168 15.32 0.40 -1.24
N VAL A 169 14.32 0.63 -2.09
CA VAL A 169 13.55 -0.46 -2.72
C VAL A 169 14.46 -1.30 -3.61
N ASN A 170 15.34 -0.67 -4.39
CA ASN A 170 16.26 -1.41 -5.26
C ASN A 170 17.24 -2.30 -4.46
N ILE A 171 17.83 -1.78 -3.38
CA ILE A 171 18.73 -2.57 -2.52
C ILE A 171 17.96 -3.69 -1.81
N LEU A 172 16.77 -3.40 -1.29
CA LEU A 172 15.94 -4.38 -0.60
C LEU A 172 15.52 -5.51 -1.54
N VAL A 173 15.02 -5.19 -2.73
CA VAL A 173 14.60 -6.18 -3.74
C VAL A 173 15.78 -7.03 -4.18
N ALA A 174 16.93 -6.43 -4.48
CA ALA A 174 18.13 -7.16 -4.88
C ALA A 174 18.57 -8.18 -3.81
N LEU A 175 18.61 -7.77 -2.54
CA LEU A 175 19.00 -8.67 -1.46
C LEU A 175 17.95 -9.75 -1.19
N ILE A 176 16.66 -9.42 -1.25
CA ILE A 176 15.59 -10.43 -1.17
C ILE A 176 15.80 -11.47 -2.26
N ILE A 177 16.03 -11.07 -3.52
CA ILE A 177 16.28 -12.01 -4.62
C ILE A 177 17.49 -12.89 -4.32
N ILE A 178 18.63 -12.32 -3.91
CA ILE A 178 19.85 -13.08 -3.60
C ILE A 178 19.59 -14.09 -2.47
N THR A 179 18.94 -13.65 -1.39
CA THR A 179 18.64 -14.55 -0.27
C THR A 179 17.63 -15.65 -0.65
N PHE A 180 16.63 -15.36 -1.48
CA PHE A 180 15.70 -16.37 -1.98
C PHE A 180 16.37 -17.36 -2.92
N GLN A 181 17.27 -16.89 -3.80
CA GLN A 181 18.08 -17.75 -4.65
C GLN A 181 18.97 -18.65 -3.80
N GLU A 182 19.70 -18.10 -2.83
CA GLU A 182 20.59 -18.87 -1.95
C GLU A 182 19.83 -19.93 -1.12
N GLN A 183 18.63 -19.61 -0.64
CA GLN A 183 17.79 -20.59 0.06
C GLN A 183 17.20 -21.64 -0.89
N GLY A 184 16.81 -21.24 -2.10
CA GLY A 184 16.32 -22.14 -3.14
C GLY A 184 17.40 -23.14 -3.57
N ASP A 185 18.62 -22.67 -3.76
CA ASP A 185 19.77 -23.48 -4.14
C ASP A 185 20.11 -24.50 -3.03
N LYS A 186 20.13 -24.07 -1.76
CA LYS A 186 20.34 -24.97 -0.61
C LYS A 186 19.27 -26.06 -0.49
N MET A 187 18.00 -25.74 -0.77
CA MET A 187 16.92 -26.74 -0.76
C MET A 187 17.03 -27.73 -1.92
N MET A 188 17.61 -27.32 -3.04
CA MET A 188 17.85 -28.19 -4.19
C MET A 188 19.12 -29.04 -4.02
N GLU A 189 20.10 -28.56 -3.25
CA GLU A 189 21.36 -29.25 -2.95
C GLU A 189 21.16 -30.60 -2.24
N GLU A 190 20.09 -30.75 -1.44
CA GLU A 190 19.75 -32.01 -0.77
C GLU A 190 19.18 -33.08 -1.71
N TYR A 191 18.91 -32.76 -2.98
CA TYR A 191 18.29 -33.67 -3.93
C TYR A 191 19.24 -34.11 -5.05
N SER A 192 19.26 -35.43 -5.31
CA SER A 192 20.13 -36.04 -6.31
C SER A 192 19.73 -35.83 -7.78
N LEU A 193 18.53 -35.28 -8.04
CA LEU A 193 17.95 -35.10 -9.37
C LEU A 193 17.83 -33.62 -9.71
N GLU A 194 18.14 -33.26 -10.95
CA GLU A 194 18.08 -31.87 -11.41
C GLU A 194 16.63 -31.35 -11.47
N LYS A 195 16.42 -30.04 -11.34
CA LYS A 195 15.07 -29.41 -11.28
C LYS A 195 14.17 -29.81 -12.45
N ASN A 196 14.75 -29.87 -13.65
CA ASN A 196 14.03 -30.19 -14.88
C ASN A 196 13.62 -31.67 -14.94
N GLU A 197 14.47 -32.57 -14.44
CA GLU A 197 14.19 -34.00 -14.38
C GLU A 197 13.03 -34.29 -13.43
N ARG A 198 13.05 -33.67 -12.23
CA ARG A 198 11.93 -33.77 -11.29
C ARG A 198 10.63 -33.25 -11.89
N ALA A 199 10.65 -32.08 -12.53
CA ALA A 199 9.45 -31.51 -13.14
C ALA A 199 8.87 -32.43 -14.23
N CYS A 200 9.74 -33.09 -15.01
CA CYS A 200 9.31 -34.06 -16.02
C CYS A 200 8.67 -35.30 -15.39
N ILE A 201 9.30 -35.86 -14.34
CA ILE A 201 8.80 -37.02 -13.61
C ILE A 201 7.45 -36.71 -12.94
N ASP A 202 7.36 -35.58 -12.24
CA ASP A 202 6.13 -35.14 -11.58
C ASP A 202 5.01 -34.90 -12.59
N PHE A 203 5.33 -34.31 -13.76
CA PHE A 203 4.35 -34.16 -14.83
C PHE A 203 3.88 -35.50 -15.36
N ALA A 204 4.81 -36.42 -15.67
CA ALA A 204 4.49 -37.75 -16.18
C ALA A 204 3.62 -38.56 -15.23
N ILE A 205 3.84 -38.44 -13.92
CA ILE A 205 3.07 -39.14 -12.88
C ILE A 205 1.71 -38.46 -12.62
N SER A 206 1.65 -37.13 -12.69
CA SER A 206 0.45 -36.35 -12.33
C SER A 206 -0.54 -36.14 -13.46
N VAL A 207 -0.13 -36.34 -14.73
CA VAL A 207 -0.98 -36.05 -15.88
C VAL A 207 -2.22 -36.95 -15.87
N LYS A 208 -3.39 -36.31 -15.94
CA LYS A 208 -4.67 -36.99 -16.16
C LYS A 208 -5.10 -36.76 -17.60
N PRO A 209 -5.67 -37.78 -18.28
CA PRO A 209 -6.12 -37.62 -19.65
C PRO A 209 -7.23 -36.56 -19.73
N LEU A 210 -7.16 -35.69 -20.74
CA LEU A 210 -8.21 -34.75 -21.06
C LEU A 210 -9.45 -35.50 -21.55
N THR A 211 -10.52 -35.49 -20.77
CA THR A 211 -11.80 -36.08 -21.15
C THR A 211 -12.56 -35.09 -22.04
N ARG A 212 -12.57 -35.31 -23.35
CA ARG A 212 -13.47 -34.63 -24.29
C ARG A 212 -14.72 -35.47 -24.51
N HIS A 213 -15.90 -34.89 -24.26
CA HIS A 213 -17.15 -35.54 -24.61
C HIS A 213 -17.38 -35.43 -26.12
N ILE A 214 -17.41 -36.57 -26.81
CA ILE A 214 -17.65 -36.65 -28.25
C ILE A 214 -18.93 -37.47 -28.45
N PRO A 215 -19.95 -36.94 -29.15
CA PRO A 215 -21.17 -37.69 -29.44
C PRO A 215 -20.85 -38.95 -30.25
N GLN A 216 -21.42 -40.10 -29.87
CA GLN A 216 -21.11 -41.41 -30.49
C GLN A 216 -21.63 -41.52 -31.93
N ASN A 217 -22.82 -40.97 -32.22
CA ASN A 217 -23.46 -41.10 -33.52
C ASN A 217 -23.13 -39.91 -34.45
N LYS A 218 -22.23 -40.13 -35.41
CA LYS A 218 -21.79 -39.12 -36.39
C LYS A 218 -22.88 -38.63 -37.35
N GLN A 219 -23.95 -39.40 -37.53
CA GLN A 219 -25.08 -39.03 -38.40
C GLN A 219 -26.18 -38.25 -37.64
N SER A 220 -26.08 -38.18 -36.31
CA SER A 220 -27.05 -37.44 -35.49
C SER A 220 -26.86 -35.93 -35.61
N TYR A 221 -27.97 -35.19 -35.50
CA TYR A 221 -27.97 -33.74 -35.36
C TYR A 221 -27.08 -33.27 -34.19
N GLN A 222 -27.00 -34.05 -33.12
CA GLN A 222 -26.13 -33.78 -31.96
C GLN A 222 -24.64 -33.68 -32.33
N TYR A 223 -24.15 -34.51 -33.25
CA TYR A 223 -22.76 -34.47 -33.70
C TYR A 223 -22.48 -33.24 -34.57
N ARG A 224 -23.43 -32.86 -35.43
CA ARG A 224 -23.32 -31.63 -36.23
C ARG A 224 -23.31 -30.37 -35.36
N MET A 225 -24.15 -30.33 -34.33
CA MET A 225 -24.19 -29.24 -33.35
C MET A 225 -22.91 -29.18 -32.51
N TRP A 226 -22.38 -30.33 -32.07
CA TRP A 226 -21.10 -30.40 -31.38
C TRP A 226 -19.93 -29.90 -32.25
N GLN A 227 -19.85 -30.33 -33.52
CA GLN A 227 -18.82 -29.86 -34.45
C GLN A 227 -18.91 -28.34 -34.68
N PHE A 228 -20.11 -27.77 -34.70
CA PHE A 228 -20.32 -26.33 -34.83
C PHE A 228 -19.87 -25.58 -33.56
N VAL A 229 -20.28 -26.02 -32.37
CA VAL A 229 -19.92 -25.37 -31.09
C VAL A 229 -18.42 -25.42 -30.83
N VAL A 230 -17.76 -26.53 -31.16
CA VAL A 230 -16.31 -26.70 -30.98
C VAL A 230 -15.49 -26.03 -32.11
N SER A 231 -16.15 -25.46 -33.12
CA SER A 231 -15.46 -24.82 -34.24
C SER A 231 -14.81 -23.49 -33.82
N PRO A 232 -13.58 -23.20 -34.29
CA PRO A 232 -12.92 -21.91 -34.05
C PRO A 232 -13.74 -20.65 -34.37
N PRO A 233 -14.56 -20.57 -35.44
CA PRO A 233 -15.33 -19.35 -35.71
C PRO A 233 -16.38 -19.05 -34.64
N ILE A 234 -16.96 -20.06 -33.99
CA ILE A 234 -17.90 -19.84 -32.87
C ILE A 234 -17.17 -19.30 -31.66
N GLU A 235 -15.98 -19.82 -31.36
CA GLU A 235 -15.13 -19.29 -30.30
C GLU A 235 -14.82 -17.79 -30.51
N TYR A 236 -14.38 -17.40 -31.71
CA TYR A 236 -14.13 -15.98 -32.03
C TYR A 236 -15.39 -15.11 -31.97
N THR A 237 -16.54 -15.65 -32.39
CA THR A 237 -17.82 -14.93 -32.34
C THR A 237 -18.26 -14.65 -30.91
N ILE A 238 -18.14 -15.64 -30.02
CA ILE A 238 -18.45 -15.47 -28.59
C ILE A 238 -17.49 -14.46 -27.97
N MET A 239 -16.19 -14.54 -28.25
CA MET A 239 -15.20 -13.57 -27.75
C MET A 239 -15.50 -12.14 -28.22
N ALA A 240 -15.88 -11.96 -29.49
CA ALA A 240 -16.29 -10.66 -30.02
C ALA A 240 -17.59 -10.15 -29.36
N MET A 241 -18.55 -11.04 -29.11
CA MET A 241 -19.80 -10.70 -28.44
C MET A 241 -19.58 -10.25 -26.99
N ILE A 242 -18.68 -10.92 -26.27
CA ILE A 242 -18.24 -10.49 -24.93
C ILE A 242 -17.59 -9.11 -25.01
N ALA A 243 -16.66 -8.89 -25.93
CA ALA A 243 -16.00 -7.59 -26.10
C ALA A 243 -17.02 -6.47 -26.40
N LEU A 244 -17.96 -6.69 -27.32
CA LEU A 244 -19.00 -5.72 -27.65
C LEU A 244 -19.93 -5.43 -26.47
N ASN A 245 -20.32 -6.47 -25.71
CA ASN A 245 -21.12 -6.29 -24.50
C ASN A 245 -20.37 -5.46 -23.45
N THR A 246 -19.06 -5.68 -23.28
CA THR A 246 -18.25 -4.84 -22.37
C THR A 246 -18.18 -3.38 -22.82
N ILE A 247 -18.08 -3.11 -24.12
CA ILE A 247 -18.12 -1.75 -24.67
C ILE A 247 -19.47 -1.09 -24.38
N VAL A 248 -20.58 -1.80 -24.58
CA VAL A 248 -21.93 -1.29 -24.28
C VAL A 248 -22.08 -0.95 -22.80
N LEU A 249 -21.50 -1.75 -21.89
CA LEU A 249 -21.48 -1.44 -20.46
C LEU A 249 -20.61 -0.20 -20.14
N MET A 250 -19.49 -0.01 -20.82
CA MET A 250 -18.61 1.17 -20.66
C MET A 250 -19.26 2.48 -21.17
N MET A 251 -20.21 2.40 -22.10
CA MET A 251 -20.92 3.59 -22.62
C MET A 251 -21.93 4.21 -21.63
N LYS A 252 -22.12 3.63 -20.44
CA LYS A 252 -23.05 4.15 -19.43
C LYS A 252 -22.44 5.33 -18.67
N PHE A 253 -23.03 6.53 -18.82
CA PHE A 253 -22.60 7.74 -18.11
C PHE A 253 -23.76 8.52 -17.46
N TYR A 254 -23.43 9.40 -16.51
CA TYR A 254 -24.40 10.23 -15.79
C TYR A 254 -24.97 11.34 -16.69
N GLY A 255 -26.29 11.56 -16.64
CA GLY A 255 -26.96 12.56 -17.49
C GLY A 255 -27.23 12.10 -18.93
N ALA A 256 -27.05 10.81 -19.23
CA ALA A 256 -27.37 10.25 -20.55
C ALA A 256 -28.82 10.51 -20.97
N SER A 257 -29.00 10.89 -22.24
CA SER A 257 -30.31 11.13 -22.83
C SER A 257 -31.22 9.90 -22.68
N VAL A 258 -32.54 10.13 -22.63
CA VAL A 258 -33.52 9.04 -22.47
C VAL A 258 -33.41 8.03 -23.62
N ALA A 259 -33.15 8.51 -24.84
CA ALA A 259 -32.93 7.67 -26.03
C ALA A 259 -31.72 6.74 -25.87
N LEU A 260 -30.57 7.27 -25.41
CA LEU A 260 -29.37 6.45 -25.19
C LEU A 260 -29.58 5.40 -24.09
N ARG A 261 -30.31 5.76 -23.02
CA ARG A 261 -30.68 4.80 -21.95
C ARG A 261 -31.59 3.69 -22.44
N MET A 262 -32.55 3.98 -23.32
CA MET A 262 -33.37 2.95 -23.95
C MET A 262 -32.55 2.06 -24.88
N LEU A 263 -31.69 2.65 -25.72
CA LEU A 263 -30.83 1.90 -26.64
C LEU A 263 -29.92 0.91 -25.89
N MET A 264 -29.24 1.36 -24.82
CA MET A 264 -28.41 0.49 -23.99
C MET A 264 -29.23 -0.64 -23.33
N ARG A 265 -30.48 -0.37 -22.91
CA ARG A 265 -31.37 -1.41 -22.37
C ARG A 265 -31.70 -2.46 -23.44
N VAL A 266 -31.99 -2.04 -24.67
CA VAL A 266 -32.27 -2.97 -25.78
C VAL A 266 -31.04 -3.81 -26.09
N PHE A 267 -29.84 -3.22 -26.19
CA PHE A 267 -28.61 -3.97 -26.42
C PHE A 267 -28.34 -5.01 -25.33
N ASN A 268 -28.56 -4.66 -24.05
CA ASN A 268 -28.39 -5.63 -22.97
C ASN A 268 -29.37 -6.81 -23.08
N ILE A 269 -30.62 -6.57 -23.49
CA ILE A 269 -31.60 -7.64 -23.73
C ILE A 269 -31.13 -8.51 -24.90
N VAL A 270 -30.67 -7.92 -26.00
CA VAL A 270 -30.16 -8.65 -27.17
C VAL A 270 -28.97 -9.53 -26.80
N PHE A 271 -27.96 -8.99 -26.10
CA PHE A 271 -26.82 -9.78 -25.65
C PHE A 271 -27.25 -10.91 -24.70
N THR A 272 -28.16 -10.64 -23.77
CA THR A 272 -28.67 -11.68 -22.85
C THR A 272 -29.35 -12.81 -23.61
N SER A 273 -30.16 -12.49 -24.62
CA SER A 273 -30.80 -13.50 -25.47
C SER A 273 -29.77 -14.29 -26.29
N LEU A 274 -28.77 -13.61 -26.87
CA LEU A 274 -27.72 -14.27 -27.65
C LEU A 274 -26.81 -15.19 -26.82
N PHE A 275 -26.53 -14.86 -25.55
CA PHE A 275 -25.79 -15.76 -24.65
C PHE A 275 -26.63 -16.91 -24.10
N SER A 276 -27.97 -16.78 -24.14
CA SER A 276 -28.88 -17.83 -23.66
C SER A 276 -29.20 -18.89 -24.72
N LEU A 277 -28.98 -18.56 -26.00
CA LEU A 277 -29.10 -19.44 -27.16
C LEU A 277 -27.84 -20.29 -27.35
#